data_AF-A0A349MBR2-F1
#
_entry.id   AF-A0A349MBR2-F1
#
_cell.length_a   1.000
_cell.length_b   1.000
_cell.length_c   1.000
_cell.angle_alpha   90.00
_cell.angle_beta   90.00
_cell.angle_gamma   90.00
#
_symmetry.space_group_name_H-M   'P 1'
#
loop_
_entity.id
_entity.type
_entity.pdbx_description
1 polymer ?
#
loop_
_entity_poly.entity_id
_entity_poly.type
_entity_poly.pdbx_seq_one_letter_code
_entity_poly.pdbx_strand_id
1 'polypeptide(L)'
;LEVAGRWSQSVFHVDDSPRYSAIGTWIHADGKHYWEAESRTPLPRREYTKRSDYDVMDRLNRHEILATGWVHESDNKKILLDGEQEVLIAEEKGRNTYTRVADEKCQAALDYWEEYNPFWSAVRAEWATHYTAENAQLNLKSKVEGKPLYVHFMSHPTSEISNLVQSFIE
;
A
#
# COMPACT_ATOMS: atom_id res chain seq x y z
N LEU A 1 10.01 -9.04 4.75
CA LEU A 1 9.62 -10.13 5.66
C LEU A 1 9.29 -11.36 4.83
N GLU A 2 10.25 -12.28 4.67
CA GLU A 2 10.00 -13.56 4.01
C GLU A 2 9.72 -14.60 5.11
N VAL A 3 8.56 -15.26 5.05
CA VAL A 3 8.17 -16.32 5.98
C VAL A 3 7.87 -17.55 5.15
N ALA A 4 8.53 -18.67 5.41
CA ALA A 4 8.43 -19.88 4.59
C ALA A 4 6.97 -20.28 4.34
N GLY A 5 6.60 -20.43 3.06
CA GLY A 5 5.24 -20.81 2.64
C GLY A 5 4.20 -19.70 2.71
N ARG A 6 4.58 -18.47 3.08
CA ARG A 6 3.69 -17.30 3.15
C ARG A 6 4.18 -16.18 2.22
N TRP A 7 3.24 -15.37 1.78
CA TRP A 7 3.50 -14.26 0.85
C TRP A 7 3.05 -12.95 1.50
N SER A 8 3.88 -11.91 1.38
CA SER A 8 3.54 -10.58 1.87
C SER A 8 2.97 -9.71 0.75
N GLN A 9 1.92 -8.95 1.06
CA GLN A 9 1.51 -7.79 0.30
C GLN A 9 2.01 -6.55 1.04
N SER A 10 2.70 -5.66 0.34
CA SER A 10 3.05 -4.34 0.85
C SER A 10 2.38 -3.29 -0.02
N VAL A 11 1.67 -2.37 0.62
CA VAL A 11 1.02 -1.24 -0.04
C VAL A 11 1.79 0.03 0.32
N PHE A 12 2.12 0.78 -0.72
CA PHE A 12 2.89 2.01 -0.63
C PHE A 12 2.05 3.22 -1.03
N HIS A 13 2.50 4.41 -0.63
CA HIS A 13 2.00 5.67 -1.16
C HIS A 13 2.58 5.94 -2.55
N VAL A 14 2.11 7.01 -3.20
CA VAL A 14 2.62 7.46 -4.52
C VAL A 14 4.06 7.97 -4.49
N ASP A 15 4.66 8.05 -3.30
CA ASP A 15 6.03 8.44 -3.01
C ASP A 15 6.88 7.25 -2.51
N ASP A 16 6.41 6.02 -2.73
CA ASP A 16 7.00 4.76 -2.27
C ASP A 16 7.17 4.65 -0.73
N SER A 17 6.60 5.57 0.07
CA SER A 17 6.55 5.38 1.54
C SER A 17 5.64 4.21 1.92
N PRO A 18 6.06 3.34 2.87
CA PRO A 18 5.24 2.23 3.34
C PRO A 18 3.93 2.71 3.97
N ARG A 19 2.82 2.06 3.63
CA ARG A 19 1.50 2.42 4.18
C ARG A 19 0.92 1.33 5.08
N TYR A 20 0.88 0.10 4.58
CA TYR A 20 0.52 -1.08 5.35
C TYR A 20 1.04 -2.32 4.63
N SER A 21 1.15 -3.41 5.37
CA SER A 21 1.47 -4.71 4.82
C SER A 21 0.60 -5.79 5.46
N ALA A 22 0.49 -6.90 4.75
CA ALA A 22 -0.26 -8.07 5.17
C ALA A 22 0.55 -9.32 4.79
N ILE A 23 0.48 -10.37 5.61
CA ILE A 23 1.14 -11.65 5.31
C ILE A 23 0.07 -12.72 5.25
N GLY A 24 -0.10 -13.32 4.08
CA GLY A 24 -1.09 -14.34 3.81
C GLY A 24 -0.49 -15.63 3.29
N THR A 25 -1.37 -16.55 2.94
CA THR A 25 -1.02 -17.85 2.35
C THR A 25 -1.80 -18.05 1.07
N TRP A 26 -1.20 -18.75 0.10
CA TRP A 26 -1.94 -19.23 -1.07
C TRP A 26 -2.75 -20.47 -0.71
N ILE A 27 -4.02 -20.45 -1.12
CA ILE A 27 -4.97 -21.54 -0.94
C ILE A 27 -5.28 -22.09 -2.33
N HIS A 28 -5.22 -23.41 -2.42
CA HIS A 28 -5.48 -24.17 -3.64
C HIS A 28 -6.52 -25.24 -3.34
N ALA A 29 -7.76 -25.00 -3.73
CA ALA A 29 -8.89 -25.88 -3.45
C ALA A 29 -9.94 -25.77 -4.56
N ASP A 30 -10.49 -26.90 -4.99
CA ASP A 30 -11.58 -26.97 -5.98
C ASP A 30 -11.34 -26.14 -7.26
N GLY A 31 -10.09 -26.15 -7.75
CA GLY A 31 -9.67 -25.40 -8.94
C GLY A 31 -9.52 -23.89 -8.73
N LYS A 32 -9.66 -23.39 -7.49
CA LYS A 32 -9.43 -21.99 -7.13
C LYS A 32 -8.02 -21.81 -6.59
N HIS A 33 -7.38 -20.70 -6.98
CA HIS A 33 -6.05 -20.32 -6.54
C HIS A 33 -6.09 -18.89 -6.05
N TYR A 34 -6.09 -18.69 -4.74
CA TYR A 34 -6.17 -17.36 -4.16
C TYR A 34 -5.22 -17.18 -2.98
N TRP A 35 -4.68 -15.98 -2.86
CA TRP A 35 -3.97 -15.53 -1.67
C TRP A 35 -4.94 -14.74 -0.80
N GLU A 36 -4.86 -14.94 0.51
CA GLU A 36 -5.71 -14.22 1.46
C GLU A 36 -4.93 -13.77 2.68
N ALA A 37 -5.17 -12.53 3.12
CA ALA A 37 -4.57 -11.98 4.32
C ALA A 37 -5.46 -10.89 4.94
N GLU A 38 -5.36 -10.78 6.27
CA GLU A 38 -5.94 -9.67 7.02
C GLU A 38 -4.89 -8.59 7.29
N SER A 39 -5.35 -7.34 7.32
CA SER A 39 -4.54 -6.20 7.70
C SER A 39 -5.39 -5.13 8.38
N ARG A 40 -4.91 -4.63 9.52
CA ARG A 40 -5.39 -3.39 10.12
C ARG A 40 -4.64 -2.23 9.49
N THR A 41 -5.37 -1.21 9.06
CA THR A 41 -4.84 -0.24 8.09
C THR A 41 -5.35 1.18 8.37
N PRO A 42 -4.57 2.21 7.97
CA PRO A 42 -5.01 3.60 8.07
C PRO A 42 -6.16 3.89 7.10
N LEU A 43 -6.85 4.99 7.36
CA LEU A 43 -7.94 5.47 6.53
C LEU A 43 -7.49 5.72 5.06
N PRO A 44 -8.33 5.36 4.06
CA PRO A 44 -8.21 5.87 2.70
C PRO A 44 -8.17 7.39 2.67
N ARG A 45 -7.33 7.98 1.78
CA ARG A 45 -7.19 9.44 1.68
C ARG A 45 -8.53 10.18 1.51
N ARG A 46 -9.49 9.58 0.80
CA ARG A 46 -10.83 10.16 0.61
C ARG A 46 -11.56 10.42 1.93
N GLU A 47 -11.34 9.56 2.93
CA GLU A 47 -12.13 9.52 4.15
C GLU A 47 -11.89 10.77 4.99
N TYR A 48 -10.66 11.30 5.01
CA TYR A 48 -10.32 12.57 5.68
C TYR A 48 -11.17 13.78 5.26
N THR A 49 -11.89 13.69 4.14
CA THR A 49 -12.80 14.75 3.65
C THR A 49 -14.27 14.35 3.57
N LYS A 50 -14.58 13.07 3.81
CA LYS A 50 -15.91 12.50 3.56
C LYS A 50 -16.56 11.91 4.80
N ARG A 51 -15.77 11.42 5.75
CA ARG A 51 -16.25 10.74 6.96
C ARG A 51 -15.35 11.06 8.13
N SER A 52 -15.91 11.01 9.33
CA SER A 52 -15.22 11.31 10.59
C SER A 52 -15.74 10.43 11.73
N ASP A 53 -16.36 9.30 11.40
CA ASP A 53 -17.11 8.43 12.31
C ASP A 53 -16.39 7.11 12.62
N TYR A 54 -15.13 6.95 12.20
CA TYR A 54 -14.29 5.78 12.45
C TYR A 54 -12.80 6.11 12.25
N ASP A 55 -11.92 5.32 12.85
CA ASP A 55 -10.49 5.63 12.97
C ASP A 55 -9.61 4.70 12.14
N VAL A 56 -9.97 3.42 12.04
CA VAL A 56 -9.17 2.38 11.39
C VAL A 56 -10.01 1.45 10.54
N MET A 57 -9.34 0.71 9.65
CA MET A 57 -9.98 -0.31 8.83
C MET A 57 -9.32 -1.67 9.02
N ASP A 58 -10.14 -2.69 9.28
CA ASP A 58 -9.75 -4.08 9.20
C ASP A 58 -10.14 -4.64 7.85
N ARG A 59 -9.15 -5.10 7.10
CA ARG A 59 -9.29 -5.50 5.71
C ARG A 59 -8.93 -6.96 5.56
N LEU A 60 -9.87 -7.76 5.08
CA LEU A 60 -9.56 -9.05 4.47
C LEU A 60 -9.31 -8.81 2.99
N ASN A 61 -8.10 -9.10 2.51
CA ASN A 61 -7.72 -9.00 1.11
C ASN A 61 -7.65 -10.40 0.52
N ARG A 62 -8.34 -10.62 -0.60
CA ARG A 62 -8.24 -11.84 -1.41
C ARG A 62 -7.81 -11.50 -2.83
N HIS A 63 -6.68 -12.08 -3.27
CA HIS A 63 -6.25 -12.05 -4.66
C HIS A 63 -6.47 -13.42 -5.28
N GLU A 64 -7.42 -13.54 -6.19
CA GLU A 64 -7.74 -14.78 -6.89
C GLU A 64 -7.27 -14.71 -8.35
N ILE A 65 -6.50 -15.71 -8.77
CA ILE A 65 -6.05 -15.85 -10.15
C ILE A 65 -7.13 -16.58 -10.94
N LEU A 66 -7.57 -15.97 -12.04
CA LEU A 66 -8.56 -16.52 -12.98
C LEU A 66 -7.90 -16.78 -14.34
N ALA A 67 -8.56 -17.56 -15.19
CA ALA A 67 -8.08 -17.83 -16.55
C ALA A 67 -7.92 -16.55 -17.41
N THR A 68 -8.68 -15.49 -17.10
CA THR A 68 -8.71 -14.22 -17.86
C THR A 68 -7.99 -13.06 -17.16
N GLY A 69 -7.29 -13.32 -16.06
CA GLY A 69 -6.62 -12.29 -15.26
C GLY A 69 -6.70 -12.56 -13.76
N TRP A 70 -6.97 -11.55 -12.95
CA TRP A 70 -7.13 -11.74 -11.50
C TRP A 70 -8.20 -10.82 -10.93
N VAL A 71 -8.71 -11.19 -9.76
CA VAL A 71 -9.65 -10.39 -8.99
C VAL A 71 -9.03 -10.08 -7.65
N HIS A 72 -9.12 -8.81 -7.24
CA HIS A 72 -8.85 -8.41 -5.87
C HIS A 72 -10.18 -8.10 -5.19
N GLU A 73 -10.57 -8.94 -4.24
CA GLU A 73 -11.70 -8.68 -3.37
C GLU A 73 -11.22 -8.20 -2.01
N SER A 74 -11.97 -7.27 -1.42
CA SER A 74 -11.71 -6.79 -0.08
C SER A 74 -12.99 -6.76 0.73
N ASP A 75 -12.97 -7.37 1.91
CA ASP A 75 -14.00 -7.18 2.93
C ASP A 75 -13.42 -6.21 3.96
N ASN A 76 -13.98 -5.01 4.01
CA ASN A 76 -13.46 -3.93 4.83
C ASN A 76 -14.43 -3.62 5.97
N LYS A 77 -13.96 -3.70 7.20
CA LYS A 77 -14.68 -3.24 8.39
C LYS A 77 -14.18 -1.86 8.79
N LYS A 78 -15.09 -0.92 8.99
CA LYS A 78 -14.81 0.43 9.48
C LYS A 78 -15.01 0.45 10.99
N ILE A 79 -13.92 0.68 11.74
CA ILE A 79 -13.91 0.55 13.19
C ILE A 79 -13.65 1.92 13.84
N LEU A 80 -14.54 2.32 14.74
CA LEU A 80 -14.35 3.44 15.67
C LEU A 80 -13.69 2.91 16.95
N LEU A 81 -12.67 3.61 17.44
CA LEU A 81 -11.98 3.30 18.68
C LEU A 81 -12.52 4.21 19.79
N ASP A 82 -13.31 3.66 20.70
CA ASP A 82 -13.88 4.36 21.87
C ASP A 82 -13.20 3.86 23.15
N GLY A 83 -12.02 4.43 23.44
CA GLY A 83 -11.16 3.95 24.53
C GLY A 83 -10.62 2.54 24.23
N GLU A 84 -11.01 1.58 25.06
CA GLU A 84 -10.68 0.15 24.85
C GLU A 84 -11.73 -0.59 24.01
N GLN A 85 -12.83 0.07 23.64
CA GLN A 85 -13.90 -0.53 22.86
C GLN A 85 -13.68 -0.30 21.36
N GLU A 86 -13.88 -1.35 20.56
CA GLU A 86 -13.92 -1.27 19.10
C GLU A 86 -15.36 -1.40 18.62
N VAL A 87 -15.87 -0.35 17.98
CA VAL A 87 -17.25 -0.30 17.46
C VAL A 87 -17.24 -0.46 15.95
N LEU A 88 -17.90 -1.51 15.44
CA LEU A 88 -18.11 -1.69 14.00
C LEU A 88 -19.14 -0.69 13.49
N ILE A 89 -18.71 0.20 12.60
CA ILE A 89 -19.55 1.25 12.03
C ILE A 89 -20.19 0.80 10.72
N ALA A 90 -19.44 0.11 9.87
CA ALA A 90 -19.92 -0.39 8.59
C ALA A 90 -19.01 -1.47 8.01
N GLU A 91 -19.57 -2.27 7.10
CA GLU A 91 -18.84 -3.20 6.25
C GLU A 91 -18.92 -2.75 4.78
N GLU A 92 -17.79 -2.80 4.07
CA GLU A 92 -17.65 -2.40 2.67
C GLU A 92 -16.99 -3.52 1.88
N LYS A 93 -17.70 -4.07 0.89
CA LYS A 93 -17.13 -5.00 -0.09
C LYS A 93 -16.54 -4.24 -1.27
N GLY A 94 -15.23 -4.39 -1.48
CA GLY A 94 -14.54 -3.92 -2.68
C GLY A 94 -14.27 -5.08 -3.62
N ARG A 95 -14.39 -4.84 -4.94
CA ARG A 95 -14.04 -5.82 -5.97
C ARG A 95 -13.42 -5.11 -7.16
N ASN A 96 -12.18 -5.45 -7.46
CA ASN A 96 -11.45 -4.99 -8.63
C ASN A 96 -11.13 -6.18 -9.52
N THR A 97 -11.33 -6.02 -10.82
CA THR A 97 -10.97 -7.02 -11.82
C THR A 97 -9.84 -6.50 -12.69
N TYR A 98 -8.87 -7.35 -12.96
CA TYR A 98 -7.71 -7.00 -13.75
C TYR A 98 -7.62 -7.96 -14.92
N THR A 99 -7.48 -7.39 -16.10
CA THR A 99 -7.32 -8.13 -17.35
C THR A 99 -6.13 -7.55 -18.08
N ARG A 100 -5.29 -8.43 -18.64
CA ARG A 100 -4.13 -7.99 -19.41
C ARG A 100 -4.60 -7.27 -20.67
N VAL A 101 -4.02 -6.11 -20.92
CA VAL A 101 -4.20 -5.34 -22.16
C VAL A 101 -2.89 -5.32 -22.94
N ALA A 102 -2.95 -4.87 -24.20
CA ALA A 102 -1.77 -4.71 -25.04
C ALA A 102 -0.88 -3.57 -24.52
N ASP A 103 0.43 -3.75 -24.60
CA ASP A 103 1.43 -2.86 -23.99
C ASP A 103 1.39 -1.44 -24.58
N GLU A 104 0.94 -1.29 -25.84
CA GLU A 104 0.79 0.00 -26.52
C GLU A 104 -0.21 0.92 -25.80
N LYS A 105 -1.18 0.37 -25.06
CA LYS A 105 -2.10 1.16 -24.22
C LYS A 105 -1.41 1.77 -22.99
N CYS A 106 -0.21 1.30 -22.66
CA CYS A 106 0.59 1.69 -21.52
C CYS A 106 1.86 2.47 -21.92
N GLN A 107 1.98 2.90 -23.19
CA GLN A 107 3.22 3.52 -23.70
C GLN A 107 3.72 4.68 -22.84
N ALA A 108 2.82 5.59 -22.43
CA ALA A 108 3.19 6.71 -21.56
C ALA A 108 3.80 6.27 -20.22
N ALA A 109 3.35 5.14 -19.67
CA ALA A 109 3.91 4.58 -18.44
C ALA A 109 5.26 3.90 -18.70
N LEU A 110 5.44 3.26 -19.86
CA LEU A 110 6.71 2.68 -20.27
C LEU A 110 7.77 3.77 -20.46
N ASP A 111 7.45 4.83 -21.21
CA ASP A 111 8.35 5.97 -21.45
C ASP A 111 8.75 6.65 -20.12
N TYR A 112 7.77 6.88 -19.25
CA TYR A 112 8.03 7.42 -17.91
C TYR A 112 8.94 6.51 -17.08
N TRP A 113 8.70 5.20 -17.12
CA TRP A 113 9.52 4.26 -16.35
C TRP A 113 10.94 4.18 -16.89
N GLU A 114 11.13 4.22 -18.21
CA GLU A 114 12.46 4.26 -18.83
C GLU A 114 13.28 5.45 -18.33
N GLU A 115 12.67 6.63 -18.22
CA GLU A 115 13.33 7.85 -17.75
C GLU A 115 13.58 7.85 -16.22
N TYR A 116 12.58 7.47 -15.42
CA TYR A 116 12.59 7.72 -13.97
C TYR A 116 12.79 6.49 -13.09
N ASN A 117 12.95 5.27 -13.65
CA ASN A 117 13.27 4.09 -12.84
C ASN A 117 14.52 4.25 -11.96
N PRO A 118 15.60 4.97 -12.35
CA PRO A 118 16.76 5.12 -11.47
C PRO A 118 16.44 5.94 -10.21
N PHE A 119 15.63 7.00 -10.34
CA PHE A 119 15.15 7.79 -9.21
C PHE A 119 14.33 6.93 -8.25
N TRP A 120 13.33 6.22 -8.76
CA TRP A 120 12.48 5.36 -7.93
C TRP A 120 13.25 4.19 -7.31
N SER A 121 14.28 3.68 -7.98
CA SER A 121 15.18 2.69 -7.39
C SER A 121 15.93 3.25 -6.19
N ALA A 122 16.41 4.49 -6.26
CA ALA A 122 17.07 5.15 -5.14
C ALA A 122 16.10 5.43 -3.98
N VAL A 123 14.86 5.87 -4.27
CA VAL A 123 13.81 6.04 -3.26
C VAL A 123 13.51 4.74 -2.52
N ARG A 124 13.32 3.62 -3.24
CA ARG A 124 13.08 2.32 -2.61
C ARG A 124 14.28 1.82 -1.82
N ALA A 125 15.49 2.06 -2.31
CA ALA A 125 16.71 1.70 -1.58
C ALA A 125 16.78 2.45 -0.25
N GLU A 126 16.45 3.74 -0.24
CA GLU A 126 16.40 4.54 0.98
C GLU A 126 15.35 3.99 1.96
N TRP A 127 14.10 3.76 1.51
CA TRP A 127 13.06 3.19 2.37
C TRP A 127 13.43 1.82 2.94
N ALA A 128 14.16 0.99 2.19
CA ALA A 128 14.63 -0.31 2.65
C ALA A 128 15.65 -0.22 3.80
N THR A 129 16.33 0.92 3.97
CA THR A 129 17.20 1.15 5.13
C THR A 129 16.44 1.42 6.43
N HIS A 130 15.21 1.96 6.31
CA HIS A 130 14.38 2.35 7.47
C HIS A 130 13.31 1.31 7.81
N TYR A 131 12.72 0.67 6.81
CA TYR A 131 11.67 -0.34 6.95
C TYR A 131 12.27 -1.75 6.95
N THR A 132 12.79 -2.17 8.11
CA THR A 132 13.43 -3.48 8.28
C THR A 132 12.54 -4.46 9.04
N ALA A 133 12.97 -5.72 9.17
CA ALA A 133 12.24 -6.71 9.97
C ALA A 133 12.23 -6.34 11.47
N GLU A 134 13.29 -5.68 11.94
CA GLU A 134 13.45 -5.19 13.31
C GLU A 134 12.68 -3.89 13.54
N ASN A 135 12.41 -3.13 12.48
CA ASN A 135 11.68 -1.86 12.51
C ASN A 135 10.44 -1.92 11.61
N ALA A 136 9.47 -2.75 11.99
CA ALA A 136 8.28 -3.03 11.18
C ALA A 136 7.18 -1.94 11.28
N GLN A 137 7.38 -0.92 12.12
CA GLN A 137 6.45 0.20 12.26
C GLN A 137 7.19 1.52 12.13
N LEU A 138 6.76 2.35 11.17
CA LEU A 138 7.26 3.69 10.96
C LEU A 138 6.15 4.69 11.23
N ASN A 139 6.46 5.72 12.01
CA ASN A 139 5.60 6.89 12.15
C ASN A 139 6.16 7.97 11.22
N LEU A 140 5.28 8.54 10.39
CA LEU A 140 5.66 9.52 9.38
C LEU A 140 4.89 10.82 9.62
N LYS A 141 5.63 11.93 9.58
CA LYS A 141 5.05 13.28 9.56
C LYS A 141 4.18 13.42 8.32
N SER A 142 3.02 14.06 8.47
CA SER A 142 2.15 14.32 7.33
C SER A 142 2.75 15.33 6.33
N LYS A 143 3.61 16.24 6.81
CA LYS A 143 4.23 17.32 6.02
C LYS A 143 5.60 17.72 6.58
N VAL A 144 6.50 18.11 5.69
CA VAL A 144 7.75 18.84 5.98
C VAL A 144 7.75 20.08 5.11
N GLU A 145 8.06 21.24 5.70
CA GLU A 145 7.97 22.55 5.01
C GLU A 145 6.59 22.81 4.37
N GLY A 146 5.53 22.36 5.03
CA GLY A 146 4.14 22.55 4.56
C GLY A 146 3.73 21.66 3.38
N LYS A 147 4.63 20.81 2.87
CA LYS A 147 4.38 19.91 1.73
C LYS A 147 4.43 18.44 2.16
N PRO A 148 3.57 17.56 1.60
CA PRO A 148 3.69 16.11 1.78
C PRO A 148 4.84 15.56 0.91
N LEU A 149 5.38 14.39 1.26
CA LEU A 149 6.56 13.82 0.61
C LEU A 149 6.42 13.69 -0.91
N TYR A 150 5.29 13.18 -1.40
CA TYR A 150 5.07 13.06 -2.85
C TYR A 150 5.23 14.37 -3.63
N VAL A 151 4.93 15.53 -3.02
CA VAL A 151 5.11 16.82 -3.71
C VAL A 151 6.58 17.13 -3.91
N HIS A 152 7.43 16.78 -2.94
CA HIS A 152 8.89 16.92 -3.07
C HIS A 152 9.46 15.97 -4.13
N PHE A 153 8.88 14.78 -4.29
CA PHE A 153 9.31 13.79 -5.29
C PHE A 153 8.81 14.04 -6.71
N MET A 154 7.82 14.92 -6.93
CA MET A 154 7.31 15.24 -8.27
C MET A 154 8.37 15.84 -9.22
N SER A 155 9.46 16.39 -8.69
CA SER A 155 10.58 16.91 -9.47
C SER A 155 11.76 15.91 -9.60
N HIS A 156 11.58 14.68 -9.12
CA HIS A 156 12.59 13.61 -9.15
C HIS A 156 13.99 14.02 -8.66
N PRO A 157 14.11 14.65 -7.47
CA PRO A 157 15.40 15.14 -6.99
C PRO A 157 16.37 13.97 -6.74
N THR A 158 17.54 13.98 -7.37
CA THR A 158 18.50 12.86 -7.29
C THR A 158 19.49 12.99 -6.13
N SER A 159 19.76 14.20 -5.62
CA SER A 159 20.78 14.44 -4.59
C SER A 159 20.26 14.51 -3.15
N GLU A 160 18.94 14.53 -2.94
CA GLU A 160 18.33 14.86 -1.64
C GLU A 160 17.42 13.76 -1.07
N ILE A 161 17.33 12.60 -1.73
CA ILE A 161 16.38 11.54 -1.38
C ILE A 161 16.49 11.14 0.09
N SER A 162 17.70 10.84 0.58
CA SER A 162 17.90 10.40 1.96
C SER A 162 17.53 11.47 2.98
N ASN A 163 17.96 12.72 2.78
CA ASN A 163 17.62 13.84 3.64
C ASN A 163 16.10 14.09 3.68
N LEU A 164 15.44 14.01 2.52
CA LEU A 164 13.99 14.16 2.43
C LEU A 164 13.29 13.02 3.16
N VAL A 165 13.59 11.75 2.87
CA VAL A 165 12.97 10.60 3.55
C VAL A 165 13.16 10.70 5.07
N GLN A 166 14.38 10.94 5.53
CA GLN A 166 14.68 11.05 6.95
C GLN A 166 13.93 12.20 7.63
N SER A 167 13.72 13.33 6.94
CA SER A 167 12.98 14.46 7.51
C SER A 167 11.51 14.13 7.82
N PHE A 168 10.93 13.16 7.12
CA PHE A 168 9.55 12.70 7.28
C PHE A 168 9.38 11.61 8.34
N ILE A 169 10.45 10.90 8.73
CA ILE A 169 10.39 9.90 9.81
C ILE A 169 10.33 10.62 11.16
N GLU A 170 9.49 10.12 12.08
CA GLU A 170 9.36 10.60 13.47
C GLU A 170 10.28 9.88 14.45
#